data_AF-A0A2N2DNY4-F1
#
_entry.id   AF-A0A2N2DNY4-F1
#
_cell.length_a   1.000
_cell.length_b   1.000
_cell.length_c   1.000
_cell.angle_alpha   90.00
_cell.angle_beta   90.00
_cell.angle_gamma   90.00
#
_symmetry.space_group_name_H-M   'P 1'
#
loop_
_entity.id
_entity.type
_entity.pdbx_description
1 polymer ?
#
loop_
_entity_poly.entity_id
_entity_poly.type
_entity_poly.pdbx_seq_one_letter_code
_entity_poly.pdbx_strand_id
1 'polypeptide(L)'
;MGWRFVLSLIFAMIVALFAIQNAESVAINFVTWNVTVSQALVILLSAIVGAVIVMLLSLFKQIKMGSEIKYEKRNVTGLQAENTALRAKLDQANEKLVELAATAKAAATAPITDSDTAARSMEAESQSNEQEPVQPKSWAER
;
A
#
# COMPACT_ATOMS: atom_id res chain seq x y z
N MET A 1 29.83 -23.77 -1.37
CA MET A 1 29.95 -24.56 -2.62
C MET A 1 30.48 -25.99 -2.40
N GLY A 2 31.18 -26.32 -1.31
CA GLY A 2 31.85 -27.63 -1.19
C GLY A 2 30.97 -28.85 -0.86
N TRP A 3 30.08 -28.77 0.13
CA TRP A 3 29.44 -29.98 0.66
C TRP A 3 28.47 -30.67 -0.30
N ARG A 4 27.73 -29.89 -1.11
CA ARG A 4 26.78 -30.43 -2.10
C ARG A 4 27.48 -31.21 -3.21
N PHE A 5 28.65 -30.74 -3.63
CA PHE A 5 29.46 -31.42 -4.64
C PHE A 5 30.00 -32.75 -4.09
N VAL A 6 30.57 -32.73 -2.89
CA VAL A 6 31.06 -33.96 -2.23
C VAL A 6 29.92 -34.97 -2.04
N LEU A 7 28.74 -34.52 -1.59
CA LEU A 7 27.57 -35.39 -1.48
C LEU A 7 27.12 -35.98 -2.82
N SER A 8 27.12 -35.19 -3.90
CA SER A 8 26.78 -35.71 -5.23
C SER A 8 27.78 -36.76 -5.70
N LEU A 9 29.06 -36.63 -5.35
CA LEU A 9 30.09 -37.61 -5.70
C LEU A 9 29.92 -38.91 -4.90
N ILE A 10 29.64 -38.81 -3.60
CA ILE A 10 29.33 -39.98 -2.75
C ILE A 10 28.09 -40.69 -3.27
N PHE A 11 27.03 -39.93 -3.60
CA PHE A 11 25.81 -40.49 -4.18
C PHE A 11 26.06 -41.18 -5.53
N ALA A 12 26.84 -40.56 -6.42
CA ALA A 12 27.23 -41.17 -7.69
C ALA A 12 28.01 -42.48 -7.49
N MET A 13 28.89 -42.54 -6.49
CA MET A 13 29.61 -43.76 -6.13
C MET A 13 28.64 -44.87 -5.69
N ILE A 14 27.65 -44.56 -4.85
CA ILE A 14 26.63 -45.52 -4.42
C ILE A 14 25.83 -46.04 -5.62
N VAL A 15 25.44 -45.17 -6.55
CA VAL A 15 24.73 -45.55 -7.78
C VAL A 15 25.60 -46.45 -8.66
N ALA A 16 26.90 -46.16 -8.78
CA ALA A 16 27.83 -47.01 -9.54
C ALA A 16 27.98 -48.40 -8.90
N LEU A 17 28.12 -48.48 -7.57
CA LEU A 17 28.16 -49.75 -6.85
C LEU A 17 26.86 -50.54 -7.00
N PHE A 18 25.72 -49.85 -6.97
CA PHE A 18 24.41 -50.45 -7.24
C PHE A 18 24.34 -51.02 -8.65
N ALA A 19 24.86 -50.30 -9.65
CA ALA A 19 24.86 -50.76 -11.03
C ALA A 19 25.75 -52.00 -11.25
N ILE A 20 26.91 -52.05 -10.60
CA ILE A 20 27.82 -53.20 -10.68
C ILE A 20 27.19 -54.45 -10.03
N GLN A 21 26.61 -54.31 -8.84
CA GLN A 21 25.99 -55.43 -8.13
C GLN A 21 24.72 -55.96 -8.82
N ASN A 22 24.00 -55.09 -9.53
CA ASN A 22 22.76 -55.43 -10.23
C ASN A 22 22.95 -55.42 -11.76
N ALA A 23 24.16 -55.77 -12.22
CA ALA A 23 24.49 -55.92 -13.64
C ALA A 23 23.89 -57.20 -14.25
N GLU A 24 23.35 -58.09 -13.42
CA GLU A 24 22.64 -59.27 -13.88
C GLU A 24 21.50 -58.92 -14.83
N SER A 25 21.40 -59.73 -15.87
CA SER A 25 20.43 -59.56 -16.93
C SER A 25 19.09 -60.17 -16.55
N VAL A 26 18.03 -59.39 -16.69
CA VAL A 26 16.65 -59.82 -16.51
C VAL A 26 15.91 -59.78 -17.85
N ALA A 27 15.12 -60.82 -18.12
CA ALA A 27 14.24 -60.85 -19.28
C ALA A 27 12.98 -60.02 -18.99
N ILE A 28 12.69 -59.07 -19.85
CA ILE A 28 11.49 -58.25 -19.82
C ILE A 28 10.62 -58.64 -21.00
N ASN A 29 9.43 -59.13 -20.67
CA ASN A 29 8.44 -59.54 -21.65
C ASN A 29 7.33 -58.47 -21.66
N PHE A 30 7.14 -57.82 -22.80
CA PHE A 30 6.24 -56.67 -22.95
C PHE A 30 5.32 -56.87 -24.15
N VAL A 31 4.09 -57.35 -23.91
CA VAL A 31 3.06 -57.68 -24.91
C VAL A 31 3.55 -58.63 -26.03
N THR A 32 4.35 -58.14 -26.97
CA THR A 32 4.98 -58.90 -28.07
C THR A 32 6.51 -58.84 -28.06
N TRP A 33 7.13 -58.01 -27.24
CA TRP A 33 8.57 -57.82 -27.18
C TRP A 33 9.19 -58.61 -26.04
N ASN A 34 10.35 -59.22 -26.28
CA ASN A 34 11.14 -59.88 -25.25
C ASN A 34 12.56 -59.33 -25.36
N VAL A 35 13.03 -58.66 -24.32
CA VAL A 35 14.34 -58.01 -24.27
C VAL A 35 15.04 -58.40 -22.99
N THR A 36 16.32 -58.69 -23.10
CA THR A 36 17.18 -58.99 -21.95
C THR A 36 18.08 -57.79 -21.69
N VAL A 37 17.90 -57.16 -20.53
CA VAL A 37 18.68 -55.98 -20.10
C VAL A 37 19.07 -56.13 -18.64
N SER A 38 20.12 -55.41 -18.20
CA SER A 38 20.49 -55.44 -16.78
C SER A 38 19.43 -54.77 -15.90
N GLN A 39 19.22 -55.30 -14.70
CA GLN A 39 18.28 -54.74 -13.73
C GLN A 39 18.61 -53.28 -13.40
N ALA A 40 19.89 -52.99 -13.21
CA ALA A 40 20.37 -51.64 -12.97
C ALA A 40 19.96 -50.64 -14.08
N LEU A 41 20.03 -51.06 -15.35
CA LEU A 41 19.67 -50.20 -16.48
C LEU A 41 18.18 -49.84 -16.45
N VAL A 42 17.32 -50.81 -16.13
CA VAL A 42 15.86 -50.62 -16.03
C VAL A 42 15.53 -49.59 -14.95
N ILE A 43 16.14 -49.72 -13.78
CA ILE A 43 15.93 -48.83 -12.65
C ILE A 43 16.46 -47.43 -12.96
N LEU A 44 17.66 -47.33 -13.55
CA LEU A 44 18.25 -46.05 -13.96
C LEU A 44 17.34 -45.32 -14.96
N LEU A 45 16.87 -46.03 -15.99
CA LEU A 45 16.00 -45.44 -17.01
C LEU A 45 14.67 -44.97 -16.40
N SER A 46 14.09 -45.76 -15.50
CA SER A 46 12.86 -45.41 -14.79
C SER A 46 13.04 -44.16 -13.92
N ALA A 47 14.17 -44.06 -13.21
CA ALA A 47 14.51 -42.89 -12.39
C ALA A 47 14.70 -41.64 -13.25
N ILE A 48 15.36 -41.75 -14.40
CA ILE A 48 15.53 -40.65 -15.36
C ILE A 48 14.16 -40.17 -15.86
N VAL A 49 13.28 -41.09 -16.27
CA VAL A 49 11.93 -40.75 -16.71
C VAL A 49 11.15 -40.04 -15.60
N GLY A 50 11.20 -40.56 -14.37
CA GLY A 50 10.59 -39.90 -13.21
C GLY A 50 11.13 -38.50 -12.96
N ALA A 51 12.44 -38.30 -13.04
CA ALA A 51 13.07 -36.99 -12.88
C ALA A 51 12.65 -36.00 -13.98
N VAL A 52 12.55 -36.46 -15.23
CA VAL A 52 12.05 -35.65 -16.35
C VAL A 52 10.60 -35.22 -16.10
N ILE A 53 9.73 -36.13 -15.66
CA ILE A 53 8.33 -35.80 -15.33
C ILE A 53 8.27 -34.73 -14.24
N VAL A 54 9.01 -34.91 -13.14
CA VAL A 54 9.04 -33.93 -12.04
C VAL A 54 9.59 -32.58 -12.51
N MET A 55 10.64 -32.58 -13.34
CA MET A 55 11.19 -31.36 -13.94
C MET A 55 10.11 -30.64 -14.75
N LEU A 56 9.41 -31.33 -15.66
CA LEU A 56 8.36 -30.74 -16.48
C LEU A 56 7.23 -30.15 -15.63
N LEU A 57 6.75 -30.88 -14.62
CA LEU A 57 5.74 -30.39 -13.68
C LEU A 57 6.21 -29.15 -12.91
N SER A 58 7.49 -29.11 -12.52
CA SER A 58 8.09 -27.95 -11.86
C SER A 58 8.13 -26.73 -12.78
N LEU A 59 8.45 -26.90 -14.07
CA LEU A 59 8.42 -25.82 -15.06
C LEU A 59 7.02 -25.24 -15.22
N PHE A 60 5.98 -26.09 -15.35
CA PHE A 60 4.59 -25.63 -15.43
C PHE A 60 4.18 -24.83 -14.17
N LYS A 61 4.57 -25.30 -12.98
CA LYS A 61 4.31 -24.59 -11.72
C LYS A 61 5.00 -23.23 -11.66
N GLN A 62 6.25 -23.14 -12.12
CA GLN A 62 7.00 -21.88 -12.16
C GLN A 62 6.34 -20.83 -13.07
N ILE A 63 5.80 -21.25 -14.21
CA ILE A 63 5.08 -20.34 -15.12
C ILE A 63 3.83 -19.75 -14.43
N LYS A 64 3.02 -20.59 -13.77
CA LYS A 64 1.84 -20.14 -13.02
C LYS A 64 2.23 -19.18 -11.88
N MET A 65 3.22 -19.54 -11.07
CA MET A 65 3.72 -18.68 -9.99
C MET A 65 4.27 -17.35 -10.53
N GLY A 66 4.95 -17.35 -11.68
CA GLY A 66 5.44 -16.13 -12.31
C GLY A 66 4.34 -15.14 -12.67
N SER A 67 3.18 -15.64 -13.10
CA SER A 67 2.01 -14.80 -13.38
C SER A 67 1.42 -14.20 -12.10
N GLU A 68 1.30 -14.99 -11.03
CA GLU A 68 0.83 -14.51 -9.72
C GLU A 68 1.77 -13.46 -9.13
N ILE A 69 3.08 -13.69 -9.19
CA ILE A 69 4.09 -12.70 -8.76
C ILE A 69 3.96 -11.39 -9.54
N LYS A 70 3.71 -11.46 -10.85
CA LYS A 70 3.53 -10.27 -11.68
C LYS A 70 2.24 -9.52 -11.33
N TYR A 71 1.15 -10.24 -11.05
CA TYR A 71 -0.11 -9.66 -10.60
C TYR A 71 0.07 -8.94 -9.27
N GLU A 72 0.67 -9.60 -8.27
CA GLU A 72 0.83 -8.97 -6.96
C GLU A 72 1.84 -7.83 -6.96
N LYS A 73 2.89 -7.90 -7.78
CA LYS A 73 3.78 -6.76 -7.96
C LYS A 73 3.05 -5.53 -8.52
N ARG A 74 2.09 -5.72 -9.43
CA ARG A 74 1.25 -4.62 -9.95
C ARG A 74 0.34 -4.05 -8.87
N ASN A 75 -0.30 -4.90 -8.07
CA ASN A 75 -1.13 -4.45 -6.94
C ASN A 75 -0.33 -3.63 -5.93
N VAL A 76 0.84 -4.14 -5.51
CA VAL A 76 1.73 -3.41 -4.59
C VAL A 76 2.12 -2.04 -5.15
N THR A 77 2.50 -1.99 -6.43
CA THR A 77 2.88 -0.72 -7.08
C THR A 77 1.70 0.25 -7.17
N GLY A 78 0.50 -0.25 -7.51
CA GLY A 78 -0.72 0.56 -7.58
C GLY A 78 -1.13 1.12 -6.22
N LEU A 79 -1.15 0.26 -5.19
CA LEU A 79 -1.44 0.64 -3.81
C LEU A 79 -0.44 1.66 -3.28
N GLN A 80 0.85 1.53 -3.63
CA GLN A 80 1.88 2.48 -3.22
C GLN A 80 1.69 3.85 -3.90
N ALA A 81 1.30 3.88 -5.17
CA ALA A 81 0.96 5.11 -5.88
C ALA A 81 -0.28 5.80 -5.28
N GLU A 82 -1.33 5.02 -4.97
CA GLU A 82 -2.53 5.53 -4.31
C GLU A 82 -2.22 6.09 -2.92
N ASN A 83 -1.41 5.38 -2.13
CA ASN A 83 -0.99 5.86 -0.80
C ASN A 83 -0.25 7.20 -0.90
N THR A 84 0.62 7.34 -1.91
CA THR A 84 1.36 8.59 -2.16
C THR A 84 0.40 9.72 -2.53
N ALA A 85 -0.56 9.46 -3.42
CA ALA A 85 -1.54 10.46 -3.83
C ALA A 85 -2.48 10.89 -2.68
N LEU A 86 -2.90 9.95 -1.84
CA LEU A 86 -3.73 10.24 -0.66
C LEU A 86 -2.97 11.07 0.37
N ARG A 87 -1.69 10.78 0.60
CA ARG A 87 -0.83 11.59 1.49
C ARG A 87 -0.71 13.02 0.99
N ALA A 88 -0.44 13.22 -0.31
CA ALA A 88 -0.39 14.55 -0.89
C ALA A 88 -1.72 15.32 -0.76
N LYS A 89 -2.86 14.64 -0.90
CA LYS A 89 -4.18 15.25 -0.66
C LYS A 89 -4.40 15.62 0.80
N LEU A 90 -3.94 14.80 1.75
CA LEU A 90 -4.01 15.12 3.18
C LEU A 90 -3.16 16.34 3.52
N ASP A 91 -1.95 16.43 2.97
CA ASP A 91 -1.06 17.58 3.18
C ASP A 91 -1.71 18.87 2.65
N GLN A 92 -2.25 18.84 1.44
CA GLN A 92 -3.00 19.97 0.87
C GLN A 92 -4.25 20.35 1.67
N ALA A 93 -4.97 19.36 2.21
CA ALA A 93 -6.15 19.62 3.04
C ALA A 93 -5.73 20.27 4.37
N ASN A 94 -4.66 19.79 5.00
CA ASN A 94 -4.12 20.37 6.23
C ASN A 94 -3.62 21.81 6.00
N GLU A 95 -2.92 22.09 4.91
CA GLU A 95 -2.50 23.45 4.55
C GLU A 95 -3.70 24.39 4.42
N LYS A 96 -4.76 23.97 3.72
CA LYS A 96 -6.00 24.75 3.60
C LYS A 96 -6.70 24.96 4.94
N LEU A 97 -6.71 23.95 5.82
CA LEU A 97 -7.28 24.11 7.16
C LEU A 97 -6.49 25.11 8.00
N VAL A 98 -5.16 25.12 7.89
CA VAL A 98 -4.30 26.11 8.56
C VAL A 98 -4.56 27.51 8.01
N GLU A 99 -4.73 27.67 6.70
CA GLU A 99 -5.07 28.94 6.05
C GLU A 99 -6.46 29.45 6.47
N LEU A 100 -7.46 28.57 6.52
CA LEU A 100 -8.81 28.88 7.01
C LEU A 100 -8.82 29.23 8.50
N ALA A 101 -8.02 28.54 9.32
CA ALA A 101 -7.86 28.86 10.74
C ALA A 101 -7.15 30.20 10.95
N ALA A 102 -6.16 30.53 10.11
CA ALA A 102 -5.45 31.82 10.15
C ALA A 102 -6.37 32.98 9.75
N THR A 103 -7.18 32.80 8.70
CA THR A 103 -8.18 33.80 8.26
C THR A 103 -9.32 33.96 9.28
N ALA A 104 -9.80 32.87 9.90
CA ALA A 104 -10.77 32.93 10.99
C ALA A 104 -10.20 33.65 12.24
N LYS A 105 -8.93 33.43 12.57
CA LYS A 105 -8.25 34.12 13.67
C LYS A 105 -8.03 35.61 13.38
N ALA A 106 -7.73 35.97 12.12
CA ALA A 106 -7.63 37.36 11.68
C ALA A 106 -9.00 38.07 11.70
N ALA A 107 -10.08 37.39 11.31
CA ALA A 107 -11.45 37.90 11.40
C ALA A 107 -11.90 38.10 12.86
N ALA A 108 -11.45 37.27 13.80
CA ALA A 108 -11.70 37.43 15.23
C ALA A 108 -10.83 38.52 15.91
N THR A 109 -9.82 39.06 15.21
CA THR A 109 -8.90 40.10 15.73
C THR A 109 -9.07 41.45 15.01
N ALA A 110 -10.08 41.60 14.14
CA ALA A 110 -10.43 42.92 13.62
C ALA A 110 -10.75 43.83 14.82
N PRO A 111 -10.18 45.05 14.91
CA PRO A 111 -10.54 45.96 15.97
C PRO A 111 -12.05 46.19 15.86
N ILE A 112 -12.74 46.08 16.98
CA ILE A 112 -14.09 46.63 17.12
C ILE A 112 -13.91 48.12 16.84
N THR A 113 -14.09 48.53 15.58
CA THR A 113 -14.14 49.94 15.21
C THR A 113 -15.44 50.45 15.79
N ASP A 114 -15.31 51.17 16.90
CA ASP A 114 -16.35 51.98 17.52
C ASP A 114 -17.04 52.82 16.45
N SER A 115 -18.13 52.29 15.92
CA SER A 115 -19.16 53.06 15.21
C SER A 115 -20.05 53.82 16.20
N ASP A 116 -19.84 53.64 17.52
CA ASP A 116 -20.59 54.29 18.59
C ASP A 116 -20.04 55.67 19.01
N THR A 117 -18.82 56.06 18.62
CA THR A 117 -18.26 57.36 19.04
C THR A 117 -18.86 58.53 18.26
N ALA A 118 -19.32 58.32 17.01
CA ALA A 118 -19.96 59.37 16.23
C ALA A 118 -21.41 59.67 16.68
N ALA A 119 -22.10 58.69 17.29
CA ALA A 119 -23.44 58.89 17.84
C ALA A 119 -23.41 59.73 19.14
N ARG A 120 -22.39 59.52 19.99
CA ARG A 120 -22.24 60.23 21.27
C ARG A 120 -21.90 61.71 21.13
N SER A 121 -21.32 62.15 20.01
CA SER A 121 -21.11 63.58 19.77
C SER A 121 -22.36 64.33 19.34
N MET A 122 -23.41 63.64 18.84
CA MET A 122 -24.67 64.28 18.44
C MET A 122 -25.67 64.42 19.61
N GLU A 123 -25.63 63.54 20.61
CA GLU A 123 -26.49 63.62 21.80
C GLU A 123 -25.98 64.63 22.85
N ALA A 124 -24.70 65.02 22.80
CA ALA A 124 -24.14 66.02 23.71
C ALA A 124 -24.50 67.47 23.33
N GLU A 125 -24.80 67.74 22.06
CA GLU A 125 -25.24 69.07 21.61
C GLU A 125 -26.75 69.30 21.80
N SER A 126 -27.57 68.25 21.90
CA SER A 126 -29.02 68.41 22.10
C SER A 126 -29.40 68.69 23.56
N GLN A 127 -28.57 68.33 24.54
CA GLN A 127 -28.87 68.54 25.96
C GLN A 127 -28.38 69.89 26.52
N SER A 128 -27.58 70.67 25.77
CA SER A 128 -27.15 72.00 26.22
C SER A 128 -28.16 73.11 25.91
N ASN A 129 -29.20 72.82 25.11
CA ASN A 129 -30.14 73.82 24.59
C ASN A 129 -31.54 73.78 25.23
N GLU A 130 -31.70 73.20 26.44
CA GLU A 130 -33.02 73.05 27.07
C GLU A 130 -33.13 73.52 28.53
N GLN A 131 -32.18 74.32 29.01
CA GLN A 131 -32.36 75.10 30.25
C GLN A 131 -32.28 76.60 29.99
N GLU A 132 -33.40 77.18 29.54
CA GLU A 132 -33.71 78.59 29.75
C GLU A 132 -35.00 78.68 30.59
N PRO A 133 -34.97 79.22 31.83
CA PRO A 133 -36.18 79.28 32.66
C PRO A 133 -37.17 80.31 32.11
N VAL A 134 -38.29 79.82 31.57
CA VAL A 134 -39.41 80.63 31.10
C VAL A 134 -40.11 81.29 32.30
N GLN A 135 -39.97 82.61 32.39
CA GLN A 135 -40.70 83.47 33.33
C GLN A 135 -42.22 83.38 33.12
N PRO A 136 -43.05 83.14 34.15
CA PRO A 136 -44.51 83.15 33.97
C PRO A 136 -45.02 84.60 33.85
N LYS A 137 -45.55 84.96 32.68
CA LYS A 137 -46.27 86.22 32.48
C LYS A 137 -47.70 86.12 33.02
N SER A 138 -48.02 87.05 33.92
CA SER A 138 -49.34 87.30 34.50
C SER A 138 -50.33 87.86 33.49
N TRP A 139 -51.53 87.28 33.42
CA TRP A 139 -52.83 87.89 33.06
C TRP A 139 -53.87 86.75 33.05
N ALA A 140 -55.15 86.86 33.37
CA ALA A 140 -56.02 87.82 34.04
C ALA A 140 -57.43 87.19 33.91
N GLU A 141 -58.22 87.02 34.98
CA GLU A 141 -59.67 86.77 34.92
C GLU A 141 -60.25 86.98 36.33
N ARG A 142 -60.83 88.17 36.58
CA ARG A 142 -62.26 88.51 36.68
C ARG A 142 -62.80 88.45 38.10
#